data_AF-A0A933DTG5-F1
#
_entry.id   AF-A0A933DTG5-F1
#
_cell.length_a   1.000
_cell.length_b   1.000
_cell.length_c   1.000
_cell.angle_alpha   90.00
_cell.angle_beta   90.00
_cell.angle_gamma   90.00
#
_symmetry.space_group_name_H-M   'P 1'
#
loop_
_entity.id
_entity.type
_entity.pdbx_description
1 polymer ?
#
loop_
_entity_poly.entity_id
_entity_poly.type
_entity_poly.pdbx_seq_one_letter_code
_entity_poly.pdbx_strand_id
1 'polypeptide(L)'
;MNPKQFLQIGGVVLVLIGVLGFVGLIGPTANQSIFGLAWWFDNAENWAHLVLGIVALAAAYALGANLQRPLVMLLGIVGVLVGLYSVFYSNLLGANLQNPADTLLHIVVGAWALWASWKKEPAPMGGGMM
;
A
#
# COMPACT_ATOMS: atom_id res chain seq x y z
N MET A 1 -12.23 6.23 -8.35
CA MET A 1 -11.13 6.14 -7.38
C MET A 1 -10.83 7.53 -6.85
N ASN A 2 -11.22 7.81 -5.60
CA ASN A 2 -10.79 8.97 -4.82
C ASN A 2 -9.86 8.50 -3.67
N PRO A 3 -9.30 9.40 -2.84
CA PRO A 3 -8.42 9.01 -1.75
C PRO A 3 -9.05 7.99 -0.77
N LYS A 4 -10.33 8.18 -0.41
CA LYS A 4 -11.06 7.23 0.45
C LYS A 4 -11.09 5.83 -0.15
N GLN A 5 -11.48 5.71 -1.43
CA GLN A 5 -11.56 4.42 -2.12
C GLN A 5 -10.19 3.74 -2.22
N PHE A 6 -9.12 4.51 -2.43
CA PHE A 6 -7.76 3.97 -2.38
C PHE A 6 -7.42 3.43 -0.99
N LEU A 7 -7.68 4.19 0.07
CA LEU A 7 -7.43 3.75 1.44
C LEU A 7 -8.24 2.48 1.80
N GLN A 8 -9.48 2.38 1.33
CA GLN A 8 -10.31 1.19 1.52
C GLN A 8 -9.76 -0.02 0.77
N ILE A 9 -9.58 0.10 -0.55
CA ILE A 9 -9.17 -1.04 -1.39
C ILE A 9 -7.71 -1.42 -1.10
N GLY A 10 -6.82 -0.44 -1.12
CA GLY A 10 -5.41 -0.63 -0.79
C GLY A 10 -5.22 -1.14 0.63
N GLY A 11 -5.99 -0.63 1.60
CA GLY A 11 -5.97 -1.11 2.98
C GLY A 11 -6.36 -2.58 3.10
N VAL A 12 -7.46 -3.00 2.46
CA VAL A 12 -7.86 -4.42 2.43
C VAL A 12 -6.77 -5.28 1.78
N VAL A 13 -6.24 -4.86 0.63
CA VAL A 13 -5.18 -5.61 -0.08
C VAL A 13 -3.94 -5.77 0.79
N LEU A 14 -3.48 -4.69 1.44
CA LEU A 14 -2.32 -4.72 2.34
C LEU A 14 -2.51 -5.64 3.55
N VAL A 15 -3.70 -5.61 4.18
CA VAL A 15 -4.02 -6.54 5.27
C VAL A 15 -4.01 -7.98 4.76
N LEU A 16 -4.64 -8.25 3.61
CA LEU A 16 -4.69 -9.59 3.05
C LEU A 16 -3.28 -10.12 2.75
N ILE A 17 -2.44 -9.36 2.03
CA ILE A 17 -1.09 -9.85 1.71
C ILE A 17 -0.22 -10.03 2.98
N GLY A 18 -0.33 -9.14 3.96
CA GLY A 18 0.39 -9.29 5.23
C GLY A 18 -0.03 -10.57 5.97
N VAL A 19 -1.33 -10.85 6.06
CA VAL A 19 -1.84 -12.10 6.65
C VAL A 19 -1.41 -13.32 5.84
N LEU A 20 -1.54 -13.27 4.52
CA LEU A 20 -1.16 -14.38 3.63
C LEU A 20 0.34 -14.69 3.71
N GLY A 21 1.18 -13.69 3.98
CA GLY A 21 2.60 -13.89 4.27
C GLY A 21 2.82 -14.62 5.59
N PHE A 22 2.14 -14.23 6.67
CA PHE A 22 2.29 -14.90 7.97
C PHE A 22 1.76 -16.34 7.99
N VAL A 23 0.66 -16.63 7.28
CA VAL A 23 0.05 -17.96 7.27
C VAL A 23 0.72 -18.96 6.32
N GLY A 24 1.83 -18.57 5.68
CA GLY A 24 2.61 -19.49 4.87
C GLY A 24 2.19 -19.57 3.41
N LEU A 25 1.37 -18.65 2.87
CA LEU A 25 0.96 -18.71 1.46
C LEU A 25 1.91 -17.93 0.55
N ILE A 26 2.39 -16.77 0.99
CA ILE A 26 3.31 -15.90 0.21
C ILE A 26 4.54 -15.45 1.01
N GLY A 27 4.92 -16.21 2.05
CA GLY A 27 6.00 -15.89 3.00
C GLY A 27 5.90 -16.76 4.25
N PRO A 28 6.60 -16.47 5.35
CA PRO A 28 7.66 -15.48 5.50
C PRO A 28 9.02 -15.93 4.95
N THR A 29 9.09 -17.07 4.27
CA THR A 29 10.29 -17.57 3.60
C THR A 29 9.94 -18.03 2.18
N ALA A 30 10.94 -18.07 1.30
CA ALA A 30 10.77 -18.56 -0.06
C ALA A 30 10.18 -19.98 -0.13
N ASN A 31 10.58 -20.88 0.78
CA ASN A 31 10.12 -22.27 0.78
C ASN A 31 8.65 -22.42 1.18
N GLN A 32 8.08 -21.41 1.84
CA GLN A 32 6.67 -21.40 2.24
C GLN A 32 5.80 -20.75 1.16
N SER A 33 6.33 -19.77 0.42
CA SER A 33 5.59 -19.09 -0.65
C SER A 33 5.22 -20.04 -1.79
N ILE A 34 3.97 -19.95 -2.27
CA ILE A 34 3.52 -20.64 -3.48
C ILE A 34 4.26 -20.17 -4.75
N PHE A 35 4.94 -19.02 -4.69
CA PHE A 35 5.78 -18.50 -5.76
C PHE A 35 7.28 -18.82 -5.57
N GLY A 36 7.64 -19.52 -4.49
CA GLY A 36 9.02 -19.91 -4.23
C GLY A 36 9.97 -18.72 -4.08
N LEU A 37 11.17 -18.86 -4.65
CA LEU A 37 12.20 -17.81 -4.69
C LEU A 37 11.81 -16.61 -5.58
N ALA A 38 10.81 -16.75 -6.46
CA ALA A 38 10.45 -15.68 -7.39
C ALA A 38 9.78 -14.49 -6.68
N TRP A 39 8.99 -14.76 -5.63
CA TRP A 39 8.31 -13.72 -4.87
C TRP A 39 7.82 -14.23 -3.52
N TRP A 40 8.21 -13.55 -2.46
CA TRP A 40 7.76 -13.83 -1.09
C TRP A 40 8.06 -12.61 -0.23
N PHE A 41 7.28 -12.43 0.83
CA PHE A 41 7.47 -11.36 1.79
C PHE A 41 8.05 -11.89 3.08
N ASP A 42 9.11 -11.28 3.59
CA ASP A 42 9.65 -11.65 4.90
C ASP A 42 8.78 -11.13 6.06
N ASN A 43 9.18 -11.43 7.30
CA ASN A 43 8.42 -10.97 8.47
C ASN A 43 8.32 -9.44 8.57
N ALA A 44 9.36 -8.70 8.20
CA ALA A 44 9.35 -7.25 8.29
C ALA A 44 8.41 -6.65 7.23
N GLU A 45 8.40 -7.18 6.01
CA GLU A 45 7.44 -6.79 4.96
C GLU A 45 6.00 -7.15 5.33
N ASN A 46 5.78 -8.35 5.87
CA ASN A 46 4.44 -8.77 6.31
C ASN A 46 3.89 -7.85 7.41
N TRP A 47 4.74 -7.45 8.37
CA TRP A 47 4.36 -6.47 9.38
C TRP A 47 4.10 -5.09 8.77
N ALA A 48 4.95 -4.63 7.85
CA ALA A 48 4.76 -3.36 7.17
C ALA A 48 3.42 -3.31 6.43
N HIS A 49 3.12 -4.33 5.63
CA HIS A 49 1.85 -4.44 4.91
C HIS A 49 0.67 -4.53 5.86
N LEU A 50 0.72 -5.37 6.90
CA LEU A 50 -0.40 -5.53 7.83
C LEU A 50 -0.70 -4.23 8.58
N VAL A 51 0.33 -3.58 9.15
CA VAL A 51 0.15 -2.34 9.92
C VAL A 51 -0.31 -1.20 9.01
N LEU A 52 0.33 -1.00 7.85
CA LEU A 52 -0.08 0.03 6.90
C LEU A 52 -1.50 -0.21 6.38
N GLY A 53 -1.89 -1.48 6.17
CA GLY A 53 -3.24 -1.85 5.77
C GLY A 53 -4.29 -1.48 6.82
N ILE A 54 -4.05 -1.85 8.09
CA ILE A 54 -4.94 -1.49 9.21
C ILE A 54 -5.06 0.03 9.35
N VAL A 55 -3.92 0.74 9.31
CA VAL A 55 -3.90 2.21 9.41
C VAL A 55 -4.62 2.86 8.23
N ALA A 56 -4.46 2.34 7.02
CA ALA A 56 -5.16 2.85 5.83
C ALA A 56 -6.68 2.68 5.97
N LEU A 57 -7.15 1.50 6.42
CA LEU A 57 -8.57 1.27 6.67
C LEU A 57 -9.11 2.21 7.75
N ALA A 58 -8.40 2.35 8.86
CA ALA A 58 -8.77 3.29 9.92
C ALA A 58 -8.86 4.73 9.38
N ALA A 59 -7.86 5.16 8.61
CA ALA A 59 -7.82 6.49 7.99
C ALA A 59 -8.99 6.74 7.02
N ALA A 60 -9.44 5.72 6.30
CA ALA A 60 -10.56 5.83 5.36
C ALA A 60 -11.90 6.20 6.03
N TYR A 61 -12.08 5.81 7.29
CA TYR A 61 -13.32 6.05 8.05
C TYR A 61 -13.17 7.15 9.10
N ALA A 62 -11.97 7.36 9.64
CA ALA A 62 -11.74 8.31 10.73
C ALA A 62 -11.32 9.71 10.25
N LEU A 63 -10.66 9.82 9.09
CA LEU A 63 -10.16 11.11 8.60
C LEU A 63 -11.13 11.77 7.62
N GLY A 64 -11.20 13.10 7.67
CA GLY A 64 -11.87 13.90 6.65
C GLY A 64 -11.08 13.96 5.34
N ALA A 65 -11.76 14.29 4.24
CA ALA A 65 -11.20 14.37 2.90
C ALA A 65 -9.94 15.25 2.79
N ASN A 66 -9.91 16.33 3.57
CA ASN A 66 -8.78 17.26 3.68
C ASN A 66 -7.49 16.61 4.19
N LEU A 67 -7.60 15.53 4.98
CA LEU A 67 -6.45 14.77 5.49
C LEU A 67 -6.21 13.48 4.70
N GLN A 68 -7.24 12.84 4.16
CA GLN A 68 -7.10 11.64 3.34
C GLN A 68 -6.28 11.89 2.08
N ARG A 69 -6.52 13.02 1.39
CA ARG A 69 -5.79 13.35 0.17
C ARG A 69 -4.26 13.46 0.37
N PRO A 70 -3.74 14.31 1.28
CA PRO A 70 -2.30 14.41 1.50
C PRO A 70 -1.71 13.10 2.03
N LEU A 71 -2.44 12.33 2.84
CA LEU A 71 -2.01 11.01 3.28
C LEU A 71 -1.79 10.05 2.11
N VAL A 72 -2.78 9.91 1.22
CA VAL A 72 -2.66 9.03 0.03
C VAL A 72 -1.56 9.50 -0.91
N MET A 73 -1.39 10.82 -1.06
CA MET A 73 -0.27 11.37 -1.82
C MET A 73 1.08 10.99 -1.22
N LEU A 74 1.23 11.12 0.10
CA LEU A 74 2.45 10.73 0.81
C LEU A 74 2.74 9.25 0.63
N LEU A 75 1.74 8.37 0.79
CA LEU A 75 1.88 6.94 0.55
C LEU A 75 2.32 6.65 -0.90
N GLY A 76 1.78 7.40 -1.87
CA GLY A 76 2.19 7.29 -3.26
C GLY A 76 3.64 7.68 -3.52
N ILE A 77 4.09 8.81 -2.94
CA ILE A 77 5.49 9.24 -3.02
C ILE A 77 6.39 8.18 -2.39
N VAL A 78 6.08 7.73 -1.17
CA VAL A 78 6.87 6.71 -0.47
C VAL A 78 6.92 5.41 -1.27
N GLY A 79 5.80 4.94 -1.80
CA GLY A 79 5.75 3.72 -2.63
C GLY A 79 6.67 3.82 -3.85
N VAL A 80 6.60 4.93 -4.60
CA VAL A 80 7.50 5.13 -5.75
C VAL A 80 8.96 5.19 -5.31
N LEU A 81 9.27 5.90 -4.22
CA LEU A 81 10.64 5.99 -3.72
C LEU A 81 11.19 4.65 -3.25
N VAL A 82 10.39 3.82 -2.57
CA VAL A 82 10.78 2.45 -2.19
C VAL A 82 11.04 1.59 -3.42
N GLY A 83 10.17 1.66 -4.43
CA GLY A 83 10.37 0.93 -5.68
C GLY A 83 11.62 1.37 -6.45
N LEU A 84 11.91 2.67 -6.51
CA LEU A 84 13.15 3.19 -7.11
C LEU A 84 14.40 2.81 -6.29
N TYR A 85 14.28 2.84 -4.96
CA TYR A 85 15.35 2.42 -4.05
C TYR A 85 15.68 0.94 -4.26
N SER A 86 14.66 0.10 -4.45
CA SER A 86 14.86 -1.35 -4.59
C SER A 86 15.64 -1.73 -5.86
N VAL A 87 15.70 -0.87 -6.88
CA VAL A 87 16.55 -1.07 -8.06
C VAL A 87 18.04 -1.22 -7.69
N PHE A 88 18.47 -0.56 -6.61
CA PHE A 88 19.88 -0.51 -6.20
C PHE A 88 20.16 -1.29 -4.91
N TYR A 89 19.12 -1.59 -4.12
CA TYR A 89 19.25 -2.20 -2.80
C TYR A 89 18.23 -3.32 -2.61
N SER A 90 18.63 -4.39 -1.94
CA SER A 90 17.79 -5.56 -1.70
C SER A 90 17.17 -5.59 -0.31
N ASN A 91 17.35 -4.55 0.51
CA ASN A 91 16.83 -4.50 1.86
C ASN A 91 16.51 -3.07 2.31
N LEU A 92 15.45 -2.91 3.11
CA LEU A 92 15.06 -1.62 3.69
C LEU A 92 14.42 -1.86 5.06
N LEU A 93 14.97 -1.25 6.12
CA LEU A 93 14.42 -1.38 7.49
C LEU A 93 14.24 -2.83 7.97
N GLY A 94 15.07 -3.76 7.50
CA GLY A 94 14.99 -5.19 7.82
C GLY A 94 14.05 -6.00 6.94
N ALA A 95 13.29 -5.36 6.04
CA ALA A 95 12.53 -5.99 4.98
C ALA A 95 13.42 -6.31 3.78
N ASN A 96 13.28 -7.50 3.21
CA ASN A 96 13.99 -7.97 2.05
C ASN A 96 13.21 -7.69 0.76
N LEU A 97 13.78 -6.92 -0.14
CA LEU A 97 13.14 -6.51 -1.39
C LEU A 97 13.44 -7.52 -2.51
N GLN A 98 12.44 -8.32 -2.89
CA GLN A 98 12.49 -9.32 -3.96
C GLN A 98 12.34 -8.69 -5.34
N ASN A 99 13.48 -8.33 -5.93
CA ASN A 99 13.51 -7.73 -7.26
C ASN A 99 13.52 -8.77 -8.39
N PRO A 100 12.84 -8.52 -9.52
CA PRO A 100 12.21 -7.25 -9.91
C PRO A 100 10.76 -7.07 -9.41
N ALA A 101 10.18 -8.08 -8.76
CA ALA A 101 8.76 -8.08 -8.39
C ALA A 101 8.40 -6.92 -7.46
N ASP A 102 9.20 -6.67 -6.42
CA ASP A 102 8.91 -5.61 -5.46
C ASP A 102 9.19 -4.22 -6.01
N THR A 103 10.20 -4.04 -6.89
CA THR A 103 10.34 -2.79 -7.65
C THR A 103 9.03 -2.45 -8.38
N LEU A 104 8.50 -3.41 -9.13
CA LEU A 104 7.30 -3.21 -9.94
C LEU A 104 6.08 -2.98 -9.05
N LEU A 105 5.89 -3.79 -8.01
CA LEU A 105 4.79 -3.65 -7.06
C LEU A 105 4.75 -2.25 -6.46
N HIS A 106 5.86 -1.79 -5.90
CA HIS A 106 5.93 -0.51 -5.19
C HIS A 106 5.77 0.67 -6.13
N ILE A 107 6.35 0.62 -7.34
CA ILE A 107 6.14 1.67 -8.36
C ILE A 107 4.69 1.71 -8.81
N VAL A 108 4.07 0.56 -9.12
CA VAL A 108 2.69 0.51 -9.61
C VAL A 108 1.70 0.95 -8.55
N VAL A 109 1.82 0.44 -7.32
CA VAL A 109 0.94 0.82 -6.21
C VAL A 109 1.16 2.28 -5.81
N GLY A 110 2.41 2.75 -5.82
CA GLY A 110 2.74 4.16 -5.56
C GLY A 110 2.14 5.09 -6.61
N ALA A 111 2.26 4.76 -7.89
CA ALA A 111 1.64 5.51 -8.99
C ALA A 111 0.11 5.50 -8.91
N TRP A 112 -0.49 4.36 -8.54
CA TRP A 112 -1.93 4.25 -8.31
C TRP A 112 -2.40 5.16 -7.17
N ALA A 113 -1.66 5.23 -6.06
CA ALA A 113 -1.94 6.13 -4.95
C ALA A 113 -1.85 7.60 -5.35
N LEU A 114 -0.78 7.99 -6.06
CA LEU A 114 -0.60 9.35 -6.58
C LEU A 114 -1.77 9.75 -7.48
N TRP A 115 -2.18 8.88 -8.40
CA TRP A 115 -3.33 9.09 -9.25
C TRP A 115 -4.64 9.26 -8.45
N ALA A 116 -4.86 8.42 -7.43
CA ALA A 116 -6.02 8.53 -6.56
C ALA A 116 -6.03 9.84 -5.75
N SER A 117 -4.86 10.38 -5.39
CA SER A 117 -4.71 11.63 -4.64
C SER A 117 -5.05 12.91 -5.44
N TRP A 118 -5.02 12.85 -6.78
CA TRP A 118 -5.30 14.01 -7.62
C TRP A 118 -6.78 14.31 -7.80
N LYS A 119 -7.68 13.35 -7.56
CA LYS A 119 -9.13 13.57 -7.73
C LYS A 119 -9.71 14.27 -6.50
N LYS A 120 -10.14 15.53 -6.67
CA LYS A 120 -10.95 16.23 -5.66
C LYS A 120 -12.26 15.48 -5.45
N GLU A 121 -12.70 15.35 -4.21
CA GLU A 121 -14.07 14.93 -3.92
C GLU A 121 -15.04 15.92 -4.56
N PRO A 122 -16.16 15.45 -5.14
CA PRO A 122 -17.23 16.34 -5.57
C PRO A 122 -17.61 17.25 -4.40
N ALA A 123 -17.77 18.54 -4.67
CA ALA A 123 -18.29 19.46 -3.66
C ALA A 123 -19.58 18.86 -3.07
N PRO A 124 -19.81 18.95 -1.75
CA PRO A 124 -21.12 18.62 -1.21
C PRO A 124 -22.13 19.43 -2.02
N MET A 125 -23.08 18.73 -2.64
CA MET A 125 -24.20 19.36 -3.33
C MET A 125 -24.85 20.24 -2.28
N GLY A 126 -24.54 21.54 -2.32
CA GLY A 126 -25.04 22.50 -1.37
C GLY A 126 -26.53 22.32 -1.34
N GLY A 127 -27.05 21.93 -0.17
CA GLY A 127 -28.48 21.95 0.08
C GLY A 127 -28.96 23.34 -0.29
N GLY A 128 -29.56 23.42 -1.49
CA GLY A 128 -30.19 24.63 -1.96
C GLY A 128 -31.18 25.01 -0.88
N MET A 129 -30.93 26.15 -0.25
CA MET A 129 -31.90 26.81 0.60
C MET A 129 -33.18 26.97 -0.24
N MET A 130 -34.24 26.25 0.14
CA MET A 130 -35.62 26.72 0.11
C MET A 130 -36.38 26.04 1.25
#